data_AF-A0A6S6XEF8-F1
#
_entry.id   AF-A0A6S6XEF8-F1
#
_cell.length_a   1.000
_cell.length_b   1.000
_cell.length_c   1.000
_cell.angle_alpha   90.00
_cell.angle_beta   90.00
_cell.angle_gamma   90.00
#
_symmetry.space_group_name_H-M   'P 1'
#
loop_
_entity.id
_entity.type
_entity.pdbx_description
1 polymer ?
#
loop_
_entity_poly.entity_id
_entity_poly.type
_entity_poly.pdbx_seq_one_letter_code
_entity_poly.pdbx_strand_id
1 'polypeptide(L)'
;MLRKVWFIFAVTCLLTIPIRIYQLLMFVDTGTGFFTDGNVTAAAITVLLVISCAAMLILCRKSGGFTAKFGDLHSVPAVVFALLAAASMVAQSVAKLFEITAPVSSEVASPDIEPQTVQHPFLSAALAIVCIAAAVLMAVTAAGLARRSNPYRNFPVLALIVPLWSCLDLAVLFVRYTEVVNTIESIYAMFMVIFLLLCLFAQAQFFAGADDAKSRQTMLASGFCFSALSLTVTVPNCVMYVLGKPQVCSLSLPDSLVYLFLALFLQALFFPLVFPRRAVHGDGADRV
;
A
#
# COMPACT_ATOMS: atom_id res chain seq x y z
N MET A 1 -3.18 21.79 -9.96
CA MET A 1 -2.30 20.77 -10.59
C MET A 1 -2.60 19.36 -10.10
N LEU A 2 -3.01 19.16 -8.83
CA LEU A 2 -3.37 17.84 -8.29
C LEU A 2 -4.41 17.06 -9.11
N ARG A 3 -5.39 17.72 -9.72
CA ARG A 3 -6.36 17.05 -10.62
C ARG A 3 -5.71 16.36 -11.82
N LYS A 4 -4.60 16.91 -12.35
CA LYS A 4 -3.83 16.29 -13.44
C LYS A 4 -3.08 15.04 -12.96
N VAL A 5 -2.53 15.09 -11.74
CA VAL A 5 -1.88 13.93 -11.09
C VAL A 5 -2.89 12.79 -10.92
N TRP A 6 -4.09 13.11 -10.43
CA TRP A 6 -5.16 12.12 -10.27
C TRP A 6 -5.61 11.51 -11.60
N PHE A 7 -5.67 12.30 -12.68
CA PHE A 7 -5.99 11.78 -14.01
C PHE A 7 -4.90 10.83 -14.54
N ILE A 8 -3.63 11.20 -14.43
CA ILE A 8 -2.48 10.34 -14.82
C ILE A 8 -2.50 9.04 -14.02
N PHE A 9 -2.75 9.14 -12.71
CA PHE A 9 -2.91 8.01 -11.82
C PHE A 9 -4.03 7.07 -12.28
N ALA A 10 -5.23 7.60 -12.58
CA ALA A 10 -6.38 6.82 -13.02
C ALA A 10 -6.12 6.13 -14.37
N VAL A 11 -5.54 6.83 -15.34
CA VAL A 11 -5.17 6.27 -16.65
C VAL A 11 -4.12 5.18 -16.49
N THR A 12 -3.13 5.38 -15.62
CA THR A 12 -2.09 4.36 -15.36
C THR A 12 -2.74 3.09 -14.81
N CYS A 13 -3.58 3.19 -13.77
CA CYS A 13 -4.25 2.02 -13.19
C CYS A 13 -5.17 1.32 -14.19
N LEU A 14 -5.92 2.08 -15.00
CA LEU A 14 -6.82 1.52 -16.00
C LEU A 14 -6.07 0.71 -17.08
N LEU A 15 -4.83 1.08 -17.39
CA LEU A 15 -4.00 0.35 -18.34
C LEU A 15 -3.22 -0.79 -17.68
N THR A 16 -2.55 -0.55 -16.55
CA THR A 16 -1.62 -1.52 -15.97
C THR A 16 -2.34 -2.72 -15.37
N ILE A 17 -3.50 -2.54 -14.72
CA ILE A 17 -4.25 -3.62 -14.06
C ILE A 17 -4.70 -4.70 -15.06
N PRO A 18 -5.44 -4.40 -16.15
CA PRO A 18 -5.91 -5.43 -17.07
C PRO A 18 -4.76 -6.11 -17.81
N ILE A 19 -3.72 -5.36 -18.18
CA ILE A 19 -2.54 -5.93 -18.86
C ILE A 19 -1.83 -6.90 -17.90
N ARG A 20 -1.69 -6.55 -16.61
CA ARG A 20 -1.09 -7.46 -15.62
C ARG A 20 -1.93 -8.70 -15.36
N ILE A 21 -3.25 -8.58 -15.28
CA ILE A 21 -4.15 -9.74 -15.18
C ILE A 21 -3.94 -10.66 -16.39
N TYR A 22 -3.90 -10.09 -17.60
CA TYR A 22 -3.67 -10.86 -18.83
C TYR A 22 -2.32 -11.58 -18.81
N GLN A 23 -1.25 -10.92 -18.34
CA GLN A 23 0.07 -11.53 -18.20
C GLN A 23 0.10 -12.72 -17.26
N LEU A 24 -0.48 -12.57 -16.08
CA LEU A 24 -0.53 -13.64 -15.09
C LEU A 24 -1.40 -14.81 -15.56
N LEU A 25 -2.39 -14.58 -16.43
CA LEU A 25 -3.27 -15.63 -16.97
C LEU A 25 -2.67 -16.39 -18.15
N MET A 26 -2.02 -15.68 -19.08
CA MET A 26 -1.59 -16.24 -20.37
C MET A 26 -0.09 -16.51 -20.47
N PHE A 27 0.73 -15.74 -19.74
CA PHE A 27 2.18 -15.73 -19.97
C PHE A 27 3.02 -16.28 -18.83
N VAL A 28 2.45 -16.57 -17.66
CA VAL A 28 3.26 -17.21 -16.60
C VAL A 28 3.31 -18.70 -16.80
N ASP A 29 4.51 -19.22 -17.03
CA ASP A 29 4.78 -20.65 -16.98
C ASP A 29 4.76 -21.14 -15.52
N THR A 30 3.83 -22.03 -15.20
CA THR A 30 3.63 -22.60 -13.86
C THR A 30 4.83 -23.41 -13.36
N GLY A 31 5.75 -23.82 -14.24
CA GLY A 31 6.94 -24.59 -13.86
C GLY A 31 8.17 -23.76 -13.49
N THR A 32 8.26 -22.50 -13.94
CA THR A 32 9.48 -21.67 -13.75
C THR A 32 9.22 -20.29 -13.18
N GLY A 33 7.97 -19.83 -13.12
CA GLY A 33 7.63 -18.47 -12.68
C GLY A 33 8.08 -17.38 -13.67
N PHE A 34 8.63 -17.74 -14.83
CA PHE A 34 9.00 -16.80 -15.89
C PHE A 34 7.86 -16.53 -16.85
N PHE A 35 7.88 -15.32 -17.41
CA PHE A 35 6.99 -14.96 -18.51
C PHE A 35 7.47 -15.61 -19.81
N THR A 36 6.64 -16.44 -20.44
CA THR A 36 6.93 -17.17 -21.71
C THR A 36 7.20 -16.25 -22.90
N ASP A 37 6.86 -14.96 -22.79
CA ASP A 37 7.07 -13.90 -23.79
C ASP A 37 8.49 -13.29 -23.79
N GLY A 38 9.46 -13.91 -23.11
CA GLY A 38 10.82 -13.35 -23.01
C GLY A 38 10.86 -12.01 -22.26
N ASN A 39 9.93 -11.81 -21.31
CA ASN A 39 9.86 -10.65 -20.42
C ASN A 39 9.55 -9.28 -21.08
N VAL A 40 9.20 -9.24 -22.37
CA VAL A 40 8.97 -7.98 -23.11
C VAL A 40 7.76 -7.21 -22.57
N THR A 41 6.65 -7.91 -22.35
CA THR A 41 5.41 -7.28 -21.85
C THR A 41 5.60 -6.79 -20.41
N ALA A 42 6.30 -7.54 -19.56
CA ALA A 42 6.61 -7.15 -18.20
C ALA A 42 7.56 -5.93 -18.17
N ALA A 43 8.58 -5.90 -19.03
CA ALA A 43 9.44 -4.73 -19.21
C ALA A 43 8.65 -3.47 -19.65
N ALA A 44 7.71 -3.61 -20.59
CA ALA A 44 6.86 -2.50 -21.03
C ALA A 44 6.02 -1.91 -19.89
N ILE A 45 5.43 -2.75 -19.04
CA ILE A 45 4.69 -2.29 -17.85
C ILE A 45 5.62 -1.65 -16.83
N THR A 46 6.81 -2.18 -16.60
CA THR A 46 7.81 -1.54 -15.72
C THR A 46 8.12 -0.13 -16.20
N VAL A 47 8.42 0.03 -17.49
CA VAL A 47 8.75 1.34 -18.07
C VAL A 47 7.56 2.29 -17.94
N LEU A 48 6.35 1.83 -18.22
CA LEU A 48 5.14 2.62 -18.05
C LEU A 48 4.95 3.06 -16.59
N LEU A 49 5.09 2.15 -15.62
CA LEU A 49 4.99 2.45 -14.20
C LEU A 49 6.06 3.45 -13.74
N VAL A 50 7.30 3.27 -14.17
CA VAL A 50 8.41 4.18 -13.85
C VAL A 50 8.15 5.58 -14.40
N ILE A 51 7.72 5.69 -15.66
CA ILE A 51 7.38 6.97 -16.28
C ILE A 51 6.20 7.63 -15.55
N SER A 52 5.15 6.87 -15.24
CA SER A 52 3.99 7.37 -14.50
C SER A 52 4.36 7.82 -13.09
N CYS A 53 5.13 7.05 -12.34
CA CYS A 53 5.63 7.45 -11.02
C CYS A 53 6.48 8.71 -11.11
N ALA A 54 7.43 8.79 -12.05
CA ALA A 54 8.26 9.97 -12.25
C ALA A 54 7.40 11.22 -12.58
N ALA A 55 6.41 11.08 -13.46
CA ALA A 55 5.49 12.16 -13.81
C ALA A 55 4.68 12.63 -12.58
N MET A 56 4.16 11.69 -11.77
CA MET A 56 3.43 12.00 -10.54
C MET A 56 4.33 12.72 -9.52
N LEU A 57 5.57 12.26 -9.32
CA LEU A 57 6.55 12.90 -8.42
C LEU A 57 6.85 14.34 -8.86
N ILE A 58 7.13 14.57 -10.14
CA ILE A 58 7.46 15.90 -10.69
C ILE A 58 6.27 16.85 -10.54
N LEU A 59 5.06 16.40 -10.88
CA LEU A 59 3.85 17.23 -10.79
C LEU A 59 3.47 17.56 -9.34
N CYS A 60 3.66 16.63 -8.40
CA CYS A 60 3.46 16.89 -6.98
C CYS A 60 4.46 17.92 -6.44
N ARG A 61 5.75 17.83 -6.82
CA ARG A 61 6.77 18.83 -6.43
C ARG A 61 6.49 20.22 -7.00
N LYS A 62 5.96 20.28 -8.23
CA LYS A 62 5.58 21.55 -8.88
C LYS A 62 4.31 22.18 -8.29
N SER A 63 3.55 21.44 -7.48
CA SER A 63 2.26 21.91 -6.95
C SER A 63 2.35 22.95 -5.82
N GLY A 64 3.56 23.31 -5.37
CA GLY A 64 3.79 24.42 -4.43
C GLY A 64 3.49 24.11 -2.96
N GLY A 65 3.05 22.90 -2.64
CA GLY A 65 2.71 22.48 -1.29
C GLY A 65 1.29 22.91 -0.93
N PHE A 66 0.64 22.15 -0.06
CA PHE A 66 -0.72 22.44 0.38
C PHE A 66 -0.77 22.62 1.89
N THR A 67 -1.54 23.60 2.34
CA THR A 67 -1.70 23.95 3.75
C THR A 67 -2.94 23.27 4.32
N ALA A 68 -2.96 21.94 4.40
CA ALA A 68 -4.06 21.21 5.05
C ALA A 68 -3.92 21.25 6.57
N LYS A 69 -5.02 21.44 7.29
CA LYS A 69 -5.11 21.04 8.71
C LYS A 69 -5.66 19.62 8.80
N PHE A 70 -5.36 18.91 9.88
CA PHE A 70 -5.84 17.53 10.12
C PHE A 70 -7.38 17.41 10.01
N GLY A 71 -8.12 18.45 10.39
CA GLY A 71 -9.58 18.49 10.26
C GLY A 71 -10.10 18.54 8.82
N ASP A 72 -9.28 18.99 7.86
CA ASP A 72 -9.64 19.08 6.43
C ASP A 72 -9.47 17.73 5.70
N LEU A 73 -8.79 16.77 6.32
CA LEU A 73 -8.57 15.41 5.79
C LEU A 73 -9.74 14.45 6.09
N HIS A 74 -10.79 14.92 6.77
CA HIS A 74 -11.93 14.07 7.10
C HIS A 74 -12.69 13.64 5.84
N SER A 75 -12.64 12.34 5.53
CA SER A 75 -13.53 11.70 4.56
C SER A 75 -14.09 10.39 5.13
N VAL A 76 -15.42 10.22 5.04
CA VAL A 76 -16.11 8.97 5.39
C VAL A 76 -15.47 7.74 4.74
N PRO A 77 -15.13 7.75 3.42
CA PRO A 77 -14.44 6.61 2.82
C PRO A 77 -13.06 6.34 3.44
N ALA A 78 -12.28 7.37 3.83
CA ALA A 78 -10.99 7.14 4.47
C ALA A 78 -11.14 6.45 5.83
N VAL A 79 -12.18 6.78 6.62
CA VAL A 79 -12.45 6.07 7.89
C VAL A 79 -12.74 4.59 7.65
N VAL A 80 -13.59 4.28 6.67
CA VAL A 80 -13.96 2.89 6.33
C VAL A 80 -12.73 2.11 5.84
N PHE A 81 -11.95 2.66 4.91
CA PHE A 81 -10.76 1.99 4.41
C PHE A 81 -9.65 1.87 5.45
N ALA A 82 -9.51 2.82 6.38
CA ALA A 82 -8.58 2.68 7.50
C ALA A 82 -8.96 1.52 8.44
N LEU A 83 -10.26 1.33 8.71
CA LEU A 83 -10.75 0.21 9.51
C LEU A 83 -10.55 -1.13 8.77
N LEU A 84 -10.81 -1.17 7.46
CA LEU A 84 -10.53 -2.36 6.64
C LEU A 84 -9.04 -2.69 6.59
N ALA A 85 -8.17 -1.67 6.46
CA ALA A 85 -6.73 -1.84 6.53
C ALA A 85 -6.32 -2.42 7.91
N ALA A 86 -6.82 -1.87 9.01
CA ALA A 86 -6.56 -2.41 10.35
C ALA A 86 -7.01 -3.87 10.48
N ALA A 87 -8.20 -4.22 9.99
CA ALA A 87 -8.69 -5.60 10.00
C ALA A 87 -7.79 -6.55 9.19
N SER A 88 -7.35 -6.12 8.01
CA SER A 88 -6.42 -6.90 7.18
C SER A 88 -5.04 -7.06 7.82
N MET A 89 -4.55 -6.08 8.57
CA MET A 89 -3.29 -6.17 9.31
C MET A 89 -3.39 -7.19 10.46
N VAL A 90 -4.55 -7.28 11.11
CA VAL A 90 -4.81 -8.35 12.08
C VAL A 90 -4.80 -9.72 11.38
N ALA A 91 -5.47 -9.84 10.23
CA ALA A 91 -5.46 -11.08 9.44
C ALA A 91 -4.04 -11.46 8.98
N GLN A 92 -3.23 -10.49 8.57
CA GLN A 92 -1.81 -10.68 8.26
C GLN A 92 -1.05 -11.20 9.47
N SER A 93 -1.23 -10.59 10.63
CA SER A 93 -0.57 -11.02 11.88
C SER A 93 -0.89 -12.47 12.21
N VAL A 94 -2.17 -12.85 12.11
CA VAL A 94 -2.64 -14.23 12.34
C VAL A 94 -2.02 -15.18 11.32
N ALA A 95 -2.01 -14.83 10.03
CA ALA A 95 -1.41 -15.65 8.98
C ALA A 95 0.09 -15.90 9.23
N LYS A 96 0.86 -14.86 9.59
CA LYS A 96 2.29 -15.00 9.93
C LYS A 96 2.50 -15.87 11.18
N LEU A 97 1.59 -15.86 12.14
CA LEU A 97 1.65 -16.75 13.32
C LEU A 97 1.32 -18.22 12.97
N PHE A 98 0.37 -18.44 12.06
CA PHE A 98 0.08 -19.77 11.52
C PHE A 98 1.25 -20.34 10.73
N GLU A 99 1.93 -19.52 9.91
CA GLU A 99 3.16 -19.94 9.20
C GLU A 99 4.27 -20.40 10.16
N ILE A 100 4.36 -19.86 11.38
CA ILE A 100 5.34 -20.24 12.40
C ILE A 100 4.94 -21.54 13.13
N THR A 101 3.64 -21.76 13.33
CA THR A 101 3.10 -22.85 14.17
C THR A 101 2.71 -24.07 13.35
N ALA A 102 2.56 -23.95 12.03
CA ALA A 102 2.20 -25.05 11.16
C ALA A 102 3.23 -26.19 11.33
N PRO A 103 2.82 -27.36 11.85
CA PRO A 103 3.69 -28.52 11.87
C PRO A 103 4.05 -28.87 10.41
N VAL A 104 5.21 -29.47 10.22
CA VAL A 104 5.60 -30.14 8.97
C VAL A 104 4.65 -31.32 8.76
N SER A 105 3.39 -31.05 8.42
CA SER A 105 2.40 -32.02 8.02
C SER A 105 2.19 -31.85 6.53
N SER A 106 3.04 -32.59 5.80
CA SER A 106 2.84 -33.01 4.43
C SER A 106 1.44 -33.62 4.26
N GLU A 107 0.41 -32.82 4.03
CA GLU A 107 -0.91 -33.36 3.71
C GLU A 107 -1.77 -32.40 2.86
N VAL A 108 -1.15 -31.71 1.91
CA VAL A 108 -1.71 -31.48 0.57
C VAL A 108 -0.53 -31.53 -0.41
N ALA A 109 -0.08 -32.74 -0.71
CA ALA A 109 0.90 -33.00 -1.77
C ALA A 109 0.28 -32.66 -3.13
N SER A 110 0.45 -31.41 -3.55
CA SER A 110 0.67 -31.08 -4.96
C SER A 110 2.19 -31.08 -5.16
N PRO A 111 2.77 -31.68 -6.22
CA PRO A 111 4.20 -31.98 -6.28
C PRO A 111 5.14 -30.77 -6.41
N ASP A 112 4.61 -29.55 -6.52
CA ASP A 112 5.39 -28.37 -6.95
C ASP A 112 5.38 -27.22 -5.95
N ILE A 113 4.95 -27.45 -4.71
CA ILE A 113 4.92 -26.42 -3.66
C ILE A 113 6.02 -26.75 -2.67
N GLU A 114 7.20 -26.16 -2.87
CA GLU A 114 8.24 -26.13 -1.84
C GLU A 114 7.63 -25.56 -0.55
N PRO A 115 7.80 -26.26 0.59
CA PRO A 115 7.36 -25.72 1.86
C PRO A 115 8.22 -24.49 2.13
N GLN A 116 7.61 -23.29 2.09
CA GLN A 116 8.23 -22.07 2.62
C GLN A 116 8.37 -22.20 4.14
N THR A 117 9.31 -23.03 4.58
CA THR A 117 9.73 -23.11 5.96
C THR A 117 10.39 -21.79 6.30
N VAL A 118 9.78 -21.03 7.20
CA VAL A 118 10.31 -19.77 7.69
C VAL A 118 11.64 -20.06 8.41
N GLN A 119 12.79 -19.90 7.72
CA GLN A 119 14.11 -20.04 8.32
C GLN A 119 14.37 -19.03 9.46
N HIS A 120 13.59 -17.94 9.52
CA HIS A 120 13.69 -16.90 10.54
C HIS A 120 12.38 -16.69 11.31
N PRO A 121 11.96 -17.64 12.18
CA PRO A 121 10.71 -17.56 12.93
C PRO A 121 10.66 -16.35 13.85
N PHE A 122 11.82 -15.90 14.35
CA PHE A 122 11.94 -14.70 15.19
C PHE A 122 11.54 -13.42 14.45
N LEU A 123 11.90 -13.31 13.17
CA LEU A 123 11.66 -12.10 12.38
C LEU A 123 10.18 -12.00 11.98
N SER A 124 9.54 -13.13 11.64
CA SER A 124 8.10 -13.21 11.42
C SER A 124 7.28 -12.97 12.69
N ALA A 125 7.75 -13.46 13.85
CA ALA A 125 7.09 -13.20 15.14
C ALA A 125 7.18 -11.71 15.53
N ALA A 126 8.35 -11.09 15.36
CA ALA A 126 8.55 -9.66 15.60
C ALA A 126 7.66 -8.82 14.67
N LEU A 127 7.57 -9.17 13.38
CA LEU A 127 6.68 -8.51 12.44
C LEU A 127 5.21 -8.63 12.88
N ALA A 128 4.76 -9.81 13.31
CA ALA A 128 3.38 -10.02 13.75
C ALA A 128 3.02 -9.14 14.96
N ILE A 129 3.91 -9.04 15.96
CA ILE A 129 3.69 -8.18 17.14
C ILE A 129 3.60 -6.71 16.72
N VAL A 130 4.52 -6.25 15.89
CA VAL A 130 4.53 -4.84 15.43
C VAL A 130 3.35 -4.56 14.49
N CYS A 131 2.88 -5.55 13.72
CA CYS A 131 1.71 -5.45 12.88
C CYS A 131 0.42 -5.30 13.70
N ILE A 132 0.27 -6.04 14.81
CA ILE A 132 -0.85 -5.84 15.75
C ILE A 132 -0.83 -4.42 16.32
N ALA A 133 0.33 -3.93 16.74
CA ALA A 133 0.47 -2.56 17.24
C ALA A 133 0.11 -1.53 16.16
N ALA A 134 0.57 -1.71 14.92
CA ALA A 134 0.24 -0.85 13.80
C ALA A 134 -1.26 -0.91 13.43
N ALA A 135 -1.91 -2.07 13.54
CA ALA A 135 -3.35 -2.23 13.32
C ALA A 135 -4.17 -1.44 14.33
N VAL A 136 -3.82 -1.50 15.62
CA VAL A 136 -4.45 -0.69 16.67
C VAL A 136 -4.29 0.79 16.37
N LEU A 137 -3.11 1.22 15.95
CA LEU A 137 -2.88 2.62 15.60
C LEU A 137 -3.62 3.05 14.36
N MET A 138 -3.75 2.19 13.34
CA MET A 138 -4.61 2.47 12.19
C MET A 138 -6.08 2.61 12.61
N ALA A 139 -6.58 1.80 13.54
CA ALA A 139 -7.91 2.01 14.11
C ALA A 139 -8.04 3.33 14.89
N VAL A 140 -6.99 3.74 15.62
CA VAL A 140 -6.93 5.05 16.28
C VAL A 140 -6.89 6.20 15.26
N THR A 141 -6.16 6.06 14.14
CA THR A 141 -6.20 7.05 13.05
C THR A 141 -7.61 7.18 12.49
N ALA A 142 -8.32 6.07 12.30
CA ALA A 142 -9.70 6.05 11.80
C ALA A 142 -10.65 6.77 12.78
N ALA A 143 -10.53 6.49 14.08
CA ALA A 143 -11.32 7.15 15.13
C ALA A 143 -11.00 8.64 15.26
N GLY A 144 -9.72 9.02 15.15
CA GLY A 144 -9.27 10.41 15.14
C GLY A 144 -9.80 11.18 13.93
N LEU A 145 -9.77 10.54 12.76
CA LEU A 145 -10.32 11.09 11.53
C LEU A 145 -11.84 11.30 11.67
N ALA A 146 -12.58 10.34 12.22
CA ALA A 146 -14.02 10.45 12.48
C ALA A 146 -14.37 11.58 13.47
N ARG A 147 -13.55 11.78 14.51
CA ARG A 147 -13.74 12.85 15.51
C ARG A 147 -13.20 14.21 15.07
N ARG A 148 -12.57 14.31 13.90
CA ARG A 148 -11.85 15.50 13.39
C ARG A 148 -10.80 16.07 14.35
N SER A 149 -10.36 15.26 15.31
CA SER A 149 -9.42 15.65 16.34
C SER A 149 -8.17 14.80 16.18
N ASN A 150 -6.99 15.43 16.22
CA ASN A 150 -5.73 14.72 16.06
C ASN A 150 -5.39 13.96 17.36
N PRO A 151 -5.48 12.61 17.39
CA PRO A 151 -5.19 11.83 18.58
C PRO A 151 -3.69 11.83 18.91
N TYR A 152 -2.83 12.13 17.94
CA TYR A 152 -1.36 12.10 18.09
C TYR A 152 -0.77 13.39 18.67
N ARG A 153 -1.59 14.40 18.95
CA ARG A 153 -1.12 15.67 19.54
C ARG A 153 -0.49 15.49 20.92
N ASN A 154 -0.95 14.49 21.69
CA ASN A 154 -0.45 14.21 23.03
C ASN A 154 0.71 13.20 23.04
N PHE A 155 0.78 12.32 22.04
CA PHE A 155 1.83 11.29 21.94
C PHE A 155 2.32 11.16 20.48
N PRO A 156 3.19 12.08 20.00
CA PRO A 156 3.65 12.08 18.60
C PRO A 156 4.48 10.84 18.25
N VAL A 157 5.14 10.23 19.23
CA VAL A 157 5.97 9.01 19.05
C VAL A 157 5.12 7.82 18.58
N LEU A 158 3.84 7.78 18.95
CA LEU A 158 2.92 6.70 18.55
C LEU A 158 2.70 6.68 17.02
N ALA A 159 2.87 7.82 16.34
CA ALA A 159 2.72 7.88 14.89
C ALA A 159 3.86 7.15 14.14
N LEU A 160 5.02 6.92 14.77
CA LEU A 160 6.17 6.25 14.15
C LEU A 160 6.05 4.73 14.07
N ILE A 161 5.13 4.12 14.83
CA ILE A 161 5.00 2.66 14.87
C ILE A 161 4.49 2.10 13.52
N VAL A 162 3.63 2.83 12.81
CA VAL A 162 3.11 2.39 11.49
C VAL A 162 4.22 2.40 10.41
N PRO A 163 5.05 3.46 10.29
CA PRO A 163 6.29 3.40 9.49
C PRO A 163 7.26 2.29 9.92
N LEU A 164 7.40 2.05 11.23
CA LEU A 164 8.28 0.99 11.75
C LEU A 164 7.83 -0.40 11.28
N TRP A 165 6.52 -0.67 11.29
CA TRP A 165 5.95 -1.88 10.71
C TRP A 165 6.33 -2.03 9.23
N SER A 166 6.13 -0.99 8.41
CA SER A 166 6.47 -1.03 6.98
C SER A 166 7.97 -1.23 6.73
N CYS A 167 8.83 -0.78 7.65
CA CYS A 167 10.27 -1.00 7.59
C CYS A 167 10.63 -2.47 7.86
N LEU A 168 10.04 -3.09 8.89
CA LEU A 168 10.22 -4.51 9.17
C LEU A 168 9.66 -5.40 8.05
N ASP A 169 8.51 -5.01 7.49
CA ASP A 169 7.88 -5.69 6.38
C ASP A 169 8.77 -5.67 5.11
N LEU A 170 9.41 -4.53 4.83
CA LEU A 170 10.42 -4.43 3.76
C LEU A 170 11.62 -5.36 4.01
N ALA A 171 12.07 -5.49 5.26
CA ALA A 171 13.17 -6.39 5.60
C ALA A 171 12.78 -7.86 5.41
N VAL A 172 11.56 -8.28 5.80
CA VAL A 172 11.03 -9.63 5.52
C VAL A 172 11.01 -9.90 4.03
N LEU A 173 10.48 -8.94 3.25
CA LEU A 173 10.37 -9.07 1.81
C LEU A 173 11.74 -9.18 1.14
N PHE A 174 12.74 -8.45 1.66
CA PHE A 174 14.13 -8.55 1.22
C PHE A 174 14.74 -9.92 1.48
N VAL A 175 14.56 -10.46 2.69
CA VAL A 175 15.05 -11.81 3.03
C VAL A 175 14.41 -12.87 2.12
N ARG A 176 13.08 -12.82 1.93
CA ARG A 176 12.37 -13.74 1.01
C ARG A 176 12.88 -13.63 -0.43
N TYR A 177 13.22 -12.42 -0.88
CA TYR A 177 13.80 -12.22 -2.22
C TYR A 177 15.20 -12.82 -2.36
N THR A 178 16.03 -12.77 -1.32
CA THR A 178 17.37 -13.38 -1.37
C THR A 178 17.33 -14.91 -1.37
N GLU A 179 16.21 -15.50 -0.94
CA GLU A 179 15.99 -16.94 -0.88
C GLU A 179 15.49 -17.50 -2.21
N VAL A 180 14.57 -16.80 -2.89
CA VAL A 180 13.97 -17.25 -4.15
C VAL A 180 14.74 -16.67 -5.34
N VAL A 181 15.42 -17.54 -6.08
CA VAL A 181 16.11 -17.16 -7.33
C VAL A 181 15.07 -16.71 -8.36
N ASN A 182 15.04 -15.40 -8.57
CA ASN A 182 14.53 -14.75 -9.78
C ASN A 182 13.00 -14.69 -9.93
N THR A 183 12.39 -13.62 -9.42
CA THR A 183 11.07 -13.18 -9.89
C THR A 183 11.00 -11.65 -9.92
N ILE A 184 10.80 -11.09 -11.11
CA ILE A 184 10.65 -9.64 -11.33
C ILE A 184 9.46 -9.08 -10.54
N GLU A 185 8.51 -9.93 -10.20
CA GLU A 185 7.36 -9.60 -9.38
C GLU A 185 7.72 -9.14 -7.96
N SER A 186 8.72 -9.79 -7.34
CA SER A 186 9.25 -9.43 -6.02
C SER A 186 9.88 -8.02 -6.00
N ILE A 187 10.43 -7.58 -7.14
CA ILE A 187 11.02 -6.24 -7.27
C ILE A 187 9.93 -5.16 -7.21
N TYR A 188 8.76 -5.37 -7.84
CA TYR A 188 7.66 -4.41 -7.74
C TYR A 188 7.12 -4.32 -6.31
N ALA A 189 7.04 -5.45 -5.60
CA ALA A 189 6.62 -5.47 -4.20
C ALA A 189 7.60 -4.67 -3.32
N MET A 190 8.92 -4.77 -3.54
CA MET A 190 9.89 -3.95 -2.82
C MET A 190 9.72 -2.46 -3.08
N PHE A 191 9.64 -2.05 -4.35
CA PHE A 191 9.44 -0.64 -4.69
C PHE A 191 8.14 -0.09 -4.12
N MET A 192 7.07 -0.89 -4.15
CA MET A 192 5.80 -0.56 -3.53
C MET A 192 5.99 -0.29 -2.02
N VAL A 193 6.59 -1.20 -1.26
CA VAL A 193 6.79 -1.01 0.19
C VAL A 193 7.75 0.16 0.50
N ILE A 194 8.74 0.42 -0.35
CA ILE A 194 9.61 1.61 -0.20
C ILE A 194 8.80 2.90 -0.34
N PHE A 195 7.94 3.02 -1.36
CA PHE A 195 7.07 4.20 -1.50
C PHE A 195 6.04 4.30 -0.37
N LEU A 196 5.56 3.17 0.15
CA LEU A 196 4.71 3.12 1.32
C LEU A 196 5.42 3.69 2.55
N LEU A 197 6.63 3.22 2.83
CA LEU A 197 7.45 3.67 3.96
C LEU A 197 7.67 5.19 3.89
N LEU A 198 8.04 5.71 2.72
CA LEU A 198 8.19 7.16 2.50
C LEU A 198 6.88 7.93 2.76
N CYS A 199 5.74 7.37 2.34
CA CYS A 199 4.43 7.97 2.57
C CYS A 199 4.05 7.97 4.06
N LEU A 200 4.19 6.83 4.74
CA LEU A 200 3.85 6.68 6.15
C LEU A 200 4.74 7.54 7.03
N PHE A 201 6.03 7.66 6.70
CA PHE A 201 6.96 8.51 7.44
C PHE A 201 6.59 9.99 7.31
N ALA A 202 6.29 10.45 6.09
CA ALA A 202 5.81 11.82 5.87
C ALA A 202 4.46 12.08 6.57
N GLN A 203 3.57 11.08 6.61
CA GLN A 203 2.31 11.15 7.35
C GLN A 203 2.51 11.20 8.87
N ALA A 204 3.49 10.48 9.40
CA ALA A 204 3.84 10.53 10.82
C ALA A 204 4.35 11.93 11.23
N GLN A 205 5.15 12.58 10.36
CA GLN A 205 5.57 13.97 10.56
C GLN A 205 4.39 14.94 10.55
N PHE A 206 3.45 14.76 9.61
CA PHE A 206 2.20 15.53 9.55
C PHE A 206 1.37 15.38 10.83
N PHE A 207 1.23 14.16 11.35
CA PHE A 207 0.48 13.87 12.57
C PHE A 207 1.15 14.39 13.84
N ALA A 208 2.48 14.38 13.90
CA ALA A 208 3.26 14.95 14.99
C ALA A 208 3.29 16.49 14.99
N GLY A 209 2.88 17.14 13.88
CA GLY A 209 2.90 18.59 13.73
C GLY A 209 4.29 19.18 13.50
N ALA A 210 5.30 18.33 13.26
CA ALA A 210 6.68 18.71 12.94
C ALA A 210 6.84 18.99 11.43
N ASP A 211 5.91 19.73 10.87
CA ASP A 211 5.50 19.53 9.48
C ASP A 211 5.99 20.64 8.54
N ASP A 212 6.87 20.28 7.62
CA ASP A 212 7.37 21.16 6.56
C ASP A 212 6.46 21.11 5.31
N ALA A 213 6.36 22.22 4.57
CA ALA A 213 5.68 22.25 3.28
C ALA A 213 6.23 21.21 2.29
N LYS A 214 7.53 20.88 2.40
CA LYS A 214 8.21 19.84 1.62
C LYS A 214 7.80 18.43 2.05
N SER A 215 7.59 18.19 3.36
CA SER A 215 7.17 16.89 3.88
C SER A 215 5.76 16.51 3.42
N ARG A 216 4.84 17.47 3.43
CA ARG A 216 3.48 17.29 2.88
C ARG A 216 3.47 16.97 1.39
N GLN A 217 4.37 17.57 0.62
CA GLN A 217 4.52 17.23 -0.80
C GLN A 217 5.05 15.82 -0.98
N THR A 218 6.03 15.40 -0.18
CA THR A 218 6.56 14.04 -0.24
C THR A 218 5.49 13.01 0.12
N MET A 219 4.65 13.27 1.12
CA MET A 219 3.50 12.42 1.47
C MET A 219 2.56 12.20 0.28
N LEU A 220 2.15 13.28 -0.38
CA LEU A 220 1.28 13.21 -1.55
C LEU A 220 1.96 12.47 -2.71
N ALA A 221 3.21 12.80 -3.00
CA ALA A 221 3.95 12.25 -4.13
C ALA A 221 4.20 10.74 -3.97
N SER A 222 4.66 10.31 -2.80
CA SER A 222 4.93 8.89 -2.52
C SER A 222 3.64 8.10 -2.37
N GLY A 223 2.57 8.68 -1.82
CA GLY A 223 1.28 8.01 -1.69
C GLY A 223 0.60 7.70 -3.03
N PHE A 224 0.67 8.61 -4.01
CA PHE A 224 0.19 8.32 -5.37
C PHE A 224 1.03 7.23 -6.05
N CYS A 225 2.35 7.23 -5.88
CA CYS A 225 3.23 6.20 -6.44
C CYS A 225 2.97 4.82 -5.80
N PHE A 226 2.87 4.77 -4.46
CA PHE A 226 2.54 3.56 -3.72
C PHE A 226 1.20 2.99 -4.18
N SER A 227 0.14 3.82 -4.24
CA SER A 227 -1.17 3.32 -4.60
C SER A 227 -1.24 2.79 -6.04
N ALA A 228 -0.48 3.36 -6.97
CA ALA A 228 -0.41 2.87 -8.36
C ALA A 228 0.28 1.52 -8.44
N LEU A 229 1.41 1.36 -7.75
CA LEU A 229 2.14 0.09 -7.69
C LEU A 229 1.34 -0.97 -6.94
N SER A 230 0.77 -0.62 -5.78
CA SER A 230 -0.05 -1.53 -4.97
C SER A 230 -1.25 -2.03 -5.74
N LEU A 231 -2.01 -1.19 -6.43
CA LEU A 231 -3.14 -1.66 -7.24
C LEU A 231 -2.70 -2.54 -8.42
N THR A 232 -1.56 -2.22 -9.04
CA THR A 232 -1.03 -3.01 -10.15
C THR A 232 -0.52 -4.39 -9.72
N VAL A 233 -0.16 -4.56 -8.45
CA VAL A 233 0.33 -5.85 -7.91
C VAL A 233 -0.77 -6.61 -7.19
N THR A 234 -1.51 -5.96 -6.30
CA THR A 234 -2.50 -6.61 -5.42
C THR A 234 -3.80 -6.96 -6.14
N VAL A 235 -4.30 -6.15 -7.07
CA VAL A 235 -5.55 -6.45 -7.79
C VAL A 235 -5.40 -7.71 -8.65
N PRO A 236 -4.33 -7.86 -9.46
CA PRO A 236 -4.12 -9.12 -10.19
C PRO A 236 -3.93 -10.32 -9.27
N ASN A 237 -3.20 -10.17 -8.15
CA ASN A 237 -3.04 -11.24 -7.17
C ASN A 237 -4.40 -11.69 -6.59
N CYS A 238 -5.27 -10.74 -6.21
CA CYS A 238 -6.62 -11.06 -5.75
C CYS A 238 -7.43 -11.82 -6.81
N VAL A 239 -7.34 -11.42 -8.08
CA VAL A 239 -8.02 -12.12 -9.19
C VAL A 239 -7.50 -13.55 -9.33
N MET A 240 -6.18 -13.76 -9.24
CA MET A 240 -5.58 -15.10 -9.29
C MET A 240 -5.98 -15.98 -8.12
N TYR A 241 -6.10 -15.41 -6.92
CA TYR A 241 -6.61 -16.12 -5.75
C TYR A 241 -8.07 -16.55 -5.93
N VAL A 242 -8.93 -15.69 -6.50
CA VAL A 242 -10.32 -16.04 -6.80
C VAL A 242 -10.41 -17.12 -7.89
N LEU A 243 -9.48 -17.13 -8.84
CA LEU A 243 -9.39 -18.14 -9.89
C LEU A 243 -8.75 -19.46 -9.44
N GLY A 244 -8.38 -19.59 -8.16
CA GLY A 244 -7.81 -20.82 -7.60
C GLY A 244 -6.40 -21.12 -8.10
N LYS A 245 -5.66 -20.12 -8.60
CA LYS A 245 -4.26 -20.24 -9.05
C LYS A 245 -3.31 -19.47 -8.11
N PRO A 246 -3.16 -19.88 -6.83
CA PRO A 246 -2.30 -19.16 -5.88
C PRO A 246 -0.80 -19.31 -6.18
N GLN A 247 -0.41 -20.31 -6.97
CA GLN A 247 0.99 -20.65 -7.30
C GLN A 247 1.71 -19.58 -8.13
N VAL A 248 0.94 -18.68 -8.76
CA VAL A 248 1.44 -17.64 -9.66
C VAL A 248 1.64 -16.30 -8.92
N CYS A 249 1.19 -16.20 -7.67
CA CYS A 249 1.21 -14.97 -6.88
C CYS A 249 2.49 -14.85 -6.04
N SER A 250 3.16 -13.70 -6.11
CA SER A 250 4.36 -13.45 -5.29
C SER A 250 4.09 -13.00 -3.86
N LEU A 251 2.85 -12.67 -3.53
CA LEU A 251 2.43 -12.19 -2.21
C LEU A 251 1.29 -13.06 -1.69
N SER A 252 1.38 -13.44 -0.41
CA SER A 252 0.28 -14.10 0.29
C SER A 252 -0.99 -13.24 0.23
N LEU A 253 -2.16 -13.90 0.19
CA LEU A 253 -3.47 -13.25 0.20
C LEU A 253 -3.61 -12.15 1.29
N PRO A 254 -3.25 -12.39 2.57
CA PRO A 254 -3.36 -11.34 3.58
C PRO A 254 -2.46 -10.13 3.32
N ASP A 255 -1.23 -10.34 2.85
CA ASP A 255 -0.29 -9.26 2.52
C ASP A 255 -0.87 -8.40 1.38
N SER A 256 -1.42 -9.04 0.35
CA SER A 256 -2.07 -8.35 -0.77
C SER A 256 -3.27 -7.52 -0.33
N LEU A 257 -4.10 -8.01 0.59
CA LEU A 257 -5.24 -7.27 1.11
C LEU A 257 -4.83 -6.04 1.93
N VAL A 258 -3.78 -6.15 2.75
CA VAL A 258 -3.27 -5.01 3.54
C VAL A 258 -2.88 -3.87 2.62
N TYR A 259 -2.05 -4.12 1.60
CA TYR A 259 -1.59 -3.06 0.72
C TYR A 259 -2.72 -2.51 -0.17
N LEU A 260 -3.70 -3.34 -0.55
CA LEU A 260 -4.88 -2.90 -1.29
C LEU A 260 -5.71 -1.90 -0.47
N PHE A 261 -6.06 -2.26 0.77
CA PHE A 261 -6.85 -1.38 1.62
C PHE A 261 -6.08 -0.12 2.02
N LEU A 262 -4.76 -0.23 2.22
CA LEU A 262 -3.92 0.92 2.52
C LEU A 262 -3.81 1.88 1.33
N ALA A 263 -3.75 1.34 0.10
CA ALA A 263 -3.78 2.16 -1.12
C ALA A 263 -5.13 2.90 -1.27
N LEU A 264 -6.24 2.21 -1.02
CA LEU A 264 -7.58 2.81 -1.05
C LEU A 264 -7.76 3.86 0.06
N PHE A 265 -7.23 3.60 1.26
CA PHE A 265 -7.21 4.56 2.36
C PHE A 265 -6.48 5.84 1.98
N LEU A 266 -5.26 5.73 1.44
CA LEU A 266 -4.46 6.90 1.04
C LEU A 266 -5.16 7.69 -0.08
N GLN A 267 -5.77 7.02 -1.06
CA GLN A 267 -6.56 7.69 -2.09
C GLN A 267 -7.78 8.41 -1.52
N ALA A 268 -8.51 7.78 -0.61
CA ALA A 268 -9.67 8.38 0.05
C ALA A 268 -9.28 9.58 0.94
N LEU A 269 -8.07 9.57 1.48
CA LEU A 269 -7.49 10.67 2.24
C LEU A 269 -7.01 11.82 1.32
N PHE A 270 -6.48 11.51 0.14
CA PHE A 270 -6.05 12.51 -0.85
C PHE A 270 -7.19 13.09 -1.70
N PHE A 271 -8.32 12.39 -1.81
CA PHE A 271 -9.44 12.84 -2.63
C PHE A 271 -10.00 14.23 -2.24
N PRO A 272 -10.27 14.52 -0.94
CA PRO A 272 -10.69 15.86 -0.50
C PRO A 272 -9.64 16.96 -0.75
N LEU A 273 -8.35 16.60 -0.78
CA LEU A 273 -7.23 17.51 -1.06
C LEU A 273 -7.16 17.87 -2.56
N VAL A 274 -7.49 16.92 -3.44
CA VAL A 274 -7.51 17.10 -4.90
C VAL A 274 -8.76 17.87 -5.35
N PHE A 275 -9.90 17.59 -4.72
CA PHE A 275 -11.18 18.22 -4.97
C PHE A 275 -11.67 18.93 -3.69
N PRO A 276 -11.06 20.09 -3.33
CA PRO A 276 -11.58 20.86 -2.23
C PRO A 276 -13.04 21.19 -2.54
N ARG A 277 -13.95 20.78 -1.65
CA ARG A 277 -15.34 21.23 -1.71
C ARG A 277 -15.27 22.75 -1.68
N ARG A 278 -15.68 23.42 -2.76
CA ARG A 278 -15.97 24.85 -2.69
C ARG A 278 -16.99 24.96 -1.57
N ALA A 279 -16.62 25.59 -0.46
CA ALA A 279 -17.60 26.01 0.51
C ALA A 279 -18.64 26.79 -0.29
N VAL A 280 -19.87 26.28 -0.33
CA VAL A 280 -21.01 27.09 -0.75
C VAL A 280 -20.98 28.27 0.20
N HIS A 281 -20.58 29.43 -0.30
CA HIS A 281 -20.86 30.70 0.36
C HIS A 281 -22.38 30.74 0.50
N GLY A 282 -22.87 30.35 1.68
CA GLY A 282 -24.14 30.84 2.19
C GLY A 282 -23.88 32.29 2.60
N ASP A 283 -23.79 33.16 1.61
CA ASP A 283 -23.92 34.59 1.78
C ASP A 283 -25.41 34.89 1.72
N GLY A 284 -25.97 35.33 2.84
CA GLY A 284 -27.41 35.55 3.05
C GLY A 284 -27.80 35.09 4.46
N ALA A 285 -28.09 35.94 5.43
CA ALA A 285 -28.27 37.39 5.40
C ALA A 285 -28.01 37.93 6.81
N ASP A 286 -27.00 38.77 6.94
CA ASP A 286 -26.88 39.75 8.03
C ASP A 286 -26.71 41.11 7.36
N ARG A 287 -27.83 41.69 6.90
CA ARG A 287 -27.95 43.13 6.63
C ARG A 287 -29.38 43.60 6.93
N VAL A 288 -29.41 44.56 7.85
CA VAL A 288 -30.50 45.45 8.32
C VAL A 288 -31.32 44.90 9.47
#